data_AF-A0A7W4D5W4-F1
#
_entry.id   AF-A0A7W4D5W4-F1
#
_cell.length_a   1.000
_cell.length_b   1.000
_cell.length_c   1.000
_cell.angle_alpha   90.00
_cell.angle_beta   90.00
_cell.angle_gamma   90.00
#
_symmetry.space_group_name_H-M   'P 1'
#
loop_
_entity.id
_entity.type
_entity.pdbx_description
1 polymer ?
#
loop_
_entity_poly.entity_id
_entity_poly.type
_entity_poly.pdbx_seq_one_letter_code
_entity_poly.pdbx_strand_id
1 'polypeptide(L)'
;MRVVVASDALAGLSAAGASELIAGAFMERGAQVVVVPLGVEGEALAAAVAVAAPAATLASPVDAVELGRFLAEADGDLVVDLTGCRVDDLAREALDAFDAQPVAALKVAGEAWEGRRLVALVPEGQPERPLTGLTGMAATEGRERGADLAAVLAADSVSGRWAAHLGLVPGPGAGAAGGAGLLIQAMGGVVTDPLTFLEESYGLAGTLGQADVVVTGAESLDFHAVGGPVVKRVVSLAGEALRPVIAVVGRNFVSARELRLAGLESAYPLLPGAGDEPSTPEQLAEVAAKVAATWSW
;
A
#
# COMPACT_ATOMS: atom_id res chain seq x y z
N MET A 1 -6.04 -19.02 -22.43
CA MET A 1 -5.70 -18.87 -21.00
C MET A 1 -5.82 -17.40 -20.58
N ARG A 2 -6.32 -17.15 -19.37
CA ARG A 2 -6.47 -15.83 -18.74
C ARG A 2 -5.39 -15.66 -17.66
N VAL A 3 -4.61 -14.60 -17.76
CA VAL A 3 -3.46 -14.34 -16.88
C VAL A 3 -3.66 -13.00 -16.20
N VAL A 4 -3.46 -12.97 -14.89
CA VAL A 4 -3.34 -11.72 -14.13
C VAL A 4 -1.87 -11.52 -13.79
N VAL A 5 -1.31 -10.37 -14.13
CA VAL A 5 0.07 -10.00 -13.79
C VAL A 5 0.04 -8.82 -12.85
N ALA A 6 0.63 -8.97 -11.67
CA ALA A 6 0.77 -7.92 -10.67
C ALA A 6 2.12 -8.09 -9.97
N SER A 7 3.11 -7.29 -10.36
CA SER A 7 4.49 -7.41 -9.85
C SER A 7 4.91 -6.12 -9.17
N ASP A 8 5.84 -6.25 -8.22
CA ASP A 8 6.65 -5.14 -7.71
C ASP A 8 7.76 -4.80 -8.72
N ALA A 9 8.55 -3.77 -8.42
CA ALA A 9 9.76 -3.43 -9.14
C ALA A 9 10.72 -4.63 -9.21
N LEU A 10 11.29 -4.84 -10.40
CA LEU A 10 12.13 -5.98 -10.72
C LEU A 10 13.02 -5.67 -11.91
N ALA A 11 14.26 -6.14 -11.89
CA ALA A 11 15.23 -6.03 -12.97
C ALA A 11 15.52 -4.58 -13.37
N GLY A 12 15.52 -3.68 -12.37
CA GLY A 12 15.67 -2.24 -12.58
C GLY A 12 14.49 -1.57 -13.29
N LEU A 13 13.37 -2.27 -13.48
CA LEU A 13 12.13 -1.71 -13.99
C LEU A 13 11.21 -1.31 -12.84
N SER A 14 10.35 -0.32 -13.10
CA SER A 14 9.21 -0.03 -12.24
C SER A 14 8.25 -1.23 -12.17
N ALA A 15 7.40 -1.27 -11.13
CA ALA A 15 6.36 -2.29 -10.99
C ALA A 15 5.50 -2.44 -12.26
N ALA A 16 5.13 -1.30 -12.88
CA ALA A 16 4.41 -1.28 -14.15
C ALA A 16 5.25 -1.89 -15.29
N GLY A 17 6.50 -1.45 -15.47
CA GLY A 17 7.37 -1.94 -16.54
C GLY A 17 7.68 -3.43 -16.42
N ALA A 18 7.93 -3.93 -15.20
CA ALA A 18 8.13 -5.35 -14.95
C ALA A 18 6.86 -6.16 -15.27
N SER A 19 5.68 -5.68 -14.84
CA SER A 19 4.41 -6.34 -15.10
C SER A 19 4.06 -6.38 -16.59
N GLU A 20 4.27 -5.28 -17.32
CA GLU A 20 4.03 -5.19 -18.76
C GLU A 20 4.95 -6.12 -19.56
N LEU A 21 6.24 -6.20 -19.18
CA LEU A 21 7.19 -7.09 -19.83
C LEU A 21 6.78 -8.57 -19.64
N ILE A 22 6.43 -8.96 -18.41
CA ILE A 22 5.94 -10.30 -18.12
C ILE A 22 4.65 -10.57 -18.90
N ALA A 23 3.71 -9.63 -18.92
CA ALA A 23 2.47 -9.75 -19.66
C ALA A 23 2.69 -9.93 -21.17
N GLY A 24 3.65 -9.21 -21.75
CA GLY A 24 4.04 -9.32 -23.15
C GLY A 24 4.37 -10.76 -23.54
N ALA A 25 5.17 -11.46 -22.74
CA ALA A 25 5.54 -12.85 -22.98
C ALA A 25 4.33 -13.80 -23.02
N PHE A 26 3.31 -13.58 -22.18
CA PHE A 26 2.08 -14.36 -22.19
C PHE A 26 1.17 -13.98 -23.38
N MET A 27 1.09 -12.70 -23.73
CA MET A 27 0.30 -12.22 -24.89
C MET A 27 0.85 -12.77 -26.21
N GLU A 28 2.16 -12.86 -26.38
CA GLU A 28 2.79 -13.48 -27.55
C GLU A 28 2.40 -14.96 -27.73
N ARG A 29 1.98 -15.62 -26.65
CA ARG A 29 1.45 -17.00 -26.66
C ARG A 29 -0.07 -17.07 -26.83
N GLY A 30 -0.74 -15.94 -27.07
CA GLY A 30 -2.19 -15.87 -27.25
C GLY A 30 -2.99 -15.89 -25.95
N ALA A 31 -2.35 -15.64 -24.79
CA ALA A 31 -3.08 -15.48 -23.54
C ALA A 31 -3.85 -14.15 -23.51
N GLN A 32 -4.99 -14.14 -22.84
CA GLN A 32 -5.68 -12.92 -22.44
C GLN A 32 -5.05 -12.45 -21.13
N VAL A 33 -4.43 -11.27 -21.12
CA VAL A 33 -3.67 -10.79 -19.97
C VAL A 33 -4.25 -9.49 -19.44
N VAL A 34 -4.33 -9.39 -18.11
CA VAL A 34 -4.58 -8.14 -17.40
C VAL A 34 -3.37 -7.82 -16.54
N VAL A 35 -2.83 -6.62 -16.72
CA VAL A 35 -1.82 -6.05 -15.83
C VAL A 35 -2.53 -5.24 -14.75
N VAL A 36 -2.25 -5.53 -13.48
CA VAL A 36 -2.81 -4.82 -12.33
C VAL A 36 -1.66 -4.08 -11.64
N PRO A 37 -1.58 -2.75 -11.77
CA PRO A 37 -0.52 -1.99 -11.12
C PRO A 37 -0.77 -1.95 -9.60
N LEU A 38 0.18 -2.46 -8.83
CA LEU A 38 0.18 -2.37 -7.38
C LEU A 38 1.38 -1.56 -6.90
N GLY A 39 1.22 -0.89 -5.76
CA GLY A 39 2.28 -0.12 -5.13
C GLY A 39 1.94 0.14 -3.67
N VAL A 40 2.96 0.25 -2.83
CA VAL A 40 2.79 0.49 -1.38
C VAL A 40 3.22 1.87 -0.94
N GLU A 41 4.06 2.56 -1.71
CA GLU A 41 4.51 3.93 -1.44
C GLU A 41 5.11 4.57 -2.70
N GLY A 42 5.32 5.88 -2.66
CA GLY A 42 6.10 6.62 -3.65
C GLY A 42 5.55 6.54 -5.09
N GLU A 43 6.44 6.53 -6.08
CA GLU A 43 6.06 6.55 -7.50
C GLU A 43 5.22 5.34 -7.92
N ALA A 44 5.50 4.15 -7.34
CA ALA A 44 4.73 2.95 -7.64
C ALA A 44 3.28 3.08 -7.16
N LEU A 45 3.08 3.60 -5.95
CA LEU A 45 1.75 3.89 -5.43
C LEU A 45 1.06 4.97 -6.25
N ALA A 46 1.76 6.06 -6.58
CA ALA A 46 1.18 7.14 -7.36
C ALA A 46 0.70 6.69 -8.75
N ALA A 47 1.51 5.88 -9.43
CA ALA A 47 1.14 5.28 -10.71
C ALA A 47 -0.07 4.34 -10.59
N ALA A 48 -0.13 3.54 -9.53
CA ALA A 48 -1.26 2.64 -9.29
C ALA A 48 -2.56 3.42 -8.98
N VAL A 49 -2.51 4.43 -8.10
CA VAL A 49 -3.69 5.25 -7.79
C VAL A 49 -4.20 5.99 -9.02
N ALA A 50 -3.33 6.50 -9.88
CA ALA A 50 -3.72 7.20 -11.10
C ALA A 50 -4.56 6.32 -12.05
N VAL A 51 -4.31 5.01 -12.07
CA VAL A 51 -5.10 4.04 -12.86
C VAL A 51 -6.36 3.62 -12.08
N ALA A 52 -6.25 3.38 -10.78
CA ALA A 52 -7.34 2.89 -9.93
C ALA A 52 -8.46 3.93 -9.70
N ALA A 53 -8.09 5.21 -9.59
CA ALA A 53 -8.98 6.30 -9.24
C ALA A 53 -8.68 7.56 -10.07
N PRO A 54 -8.85 7.52 -11.41
CA PRO A 54 -8.44 8.59 -12.31
C PRO A 54 -9.19 9.92 -12.11
N ALA A 55 -10.32 9.89 -11.40
CA ALA A 55 -11.11 11.07 -11.07
C ALA A 55 -10.71 11.72 -9.73
N ALA A 56 -9.93 11.03 -8.89
CA ALA A 56 -9.48 11.56 -7.61
C ALA A 56 -8.14 12.28 -7.78
N THR A 57 -7.97 13.37 -7.04
CA THR A 57 -6.65 13.99 -6.90
C THR A 57 -5.82 13.13 -5.94
N LEU A 58 -4.56 12.85 -6.30
CA LEU A 58 -3.60 12.25 -5.38
C LEU A 58 -2.71 13.35 -4.79
N ALA A 59 -2.59 13.37 -3.46
CA ALA A 59 -1.65 14.23 -2.74
C ALA A 59 -0.70 13.38 -1.88
N SER A 60 0.57 13.76 -1.84
CA SER A 60 1.60 13.09 -1.02
C SER A 60 2.31 14.11 -0.13
N PRO A 61 1.65 14.62 0.92
CA PRO A 61 2.25 15.60 1.82
C PRO A 61 3.45 15.02 2.55
N VAL A 62 4.48 15.84 2.75
CA VAL A 62 5.65 15.43 3.56
C VAL A 62 5.46 15.67 5.05
N ASP A 63 4.55 16.58 5.43
CA ASP A 63 4.27 16.96 6.82
C ASP A 63 2.79 17.38 7.05
N ALA A 64 2.48 17.73 8.30
CA ALA A 64 1.14 18.16 8.72
C ALA A 64 0.69 19.47 8.05
N VAL A 65 1.62 20.39 7.76
CA VAL A 65 1.29 21.67 7.11
C VAL A 65 0.86 21.43 5.66
N GLU A 66 1.63 20.64 4.92
CA GLU A 66 1.25 20.26 3.56
C GLU A 66 -0.04 19.45 3.53
N LEU A 67 -0.24 18.55 4.50
CA LEU A 67 -1.50 17.82 4.65
C LEU A 67 -2.68 18.78 4.76
N GLY A 68 -2.60 19.75 5.67
CA GLY A 68 -3.63 20.78 5.83
C GLY A 68 -3.91 21.55 4.56
N ARG A 69 -2.85 21.98 3.86
CA ARG A 69 -2.97 22.68 2.57
C ARG A 69 -3.70 21.85 1.52
N PHE A 70 -3.32 20.58 1.32
CA PHE A 70 -4.00 19.71 0.37
C PHE A 70 -5.47 19.46 0.76
N LEU A 71 -5.76 19.27 2.05
CA LEU A 71 -7.13 19.09 2.54
C LEU A 71 -7.99 20.34 2.31
N ALA A 72 -7.43 21.54 2.41
CA ALA A 72 -8.14 22.80 2.23
C ALA A 72 -8.30 23.20 0.74
N GLU A 73 -7.31 22.92 -0.09
CA GLU A 73 -7.25 23.35 -1.50
C GLU A 73 -7.86 22.34 -2.48
N ALA A 74 -8.02 21.07 -2.09
CA ALA A 74 -8.53 20.06 -3.00
C ALA A 74 -9.92 20.43 -3.55
N ASP A 75 -10.09 20.23 -4.85
CA ASP A 75 -11.37 20.35 -5.56
C ASP A 75 -11.83 18.95 -5.98
N GLY A 76 -12.90 18.44 -5.37
CA GLY A 76 -13.41 17.07 -5.60
C GLY A 76 -12.83 16.00 -4.68
N ASP A 77 -12.76 14.76 -5.17
CA ASP A 77 -12.30 13.60 -4.39
C ASP A 77 -10.77 13.64 -4.20
N LEU A 78 -10.31 13.21 -3.03
CA LEU A 78 -8.89 13.22 -2.66
C LEU A 78 -8.45 11.88 -2.07
N VAL A 79 -7.36 11.38 -2.61
CA VAL A 79 -6.56 10.32 -2.03
C VAL A 79 -5.28 10.96 -1.50
N VAL A 80 -5.00 10.81 -0.22
CA VAL A 80 -3.80 11.33 0.43
C VAL A 80 -2.89 10.17 0.78
N ASP A 81 -1.72 10.14 0.18
CA ASP A 81 -0.64 9.23 0.54
C ASP A 81 0.09 9.75 1.78
N LEU A 82 -0.18 9.13 2.92
CA LEU A 82 0.48 9.40 4.20
C LEU A 82 1.56 8.37 4.53
N THR A 83 1.93 7.47 3.61
CA THR A 83 2.92 6.42 3.87
C THR A 83 4.29 6.97 4.20
N GLY A 84 4.68 8.08 3.58
CA GLY A 84 5.91 8.83 3.84
C GLY A 84 5.74 10.12 4.66
N CYS A 85 4.52 10.45 5.08
CA CYS A 85 4.22 11.72 5.74
C CYS A 85 4.67 11.74 7.20
N ARG A 86 5.30 12.83 7.63
CA ARG A 86 5.77 13.02 9.02
C ARG A 86 4.82 13.93 9.78
N VAL A 87 4.16 13.36 10.77
CA VAL A 87 3.25 14.08 11.67
C VAL A 87 3.70 13.77 13.10
N ASP A 88 4.19 14.78 13.82
CA ASP A 88 4.66 14.64 15.21
C ASP A 88 3.82 15.48 16.20
N ASP A 89 2.76 16.13 15.71
CA ASP A 89 1.97 17.12 16.44
C ASP A 89 0.49 16.74 16.59
N LEU A 90 0.11 15.50 16.26
CA LEU A 90 -1.29 15.04 16.18
C LEU A 90 -2.09 15.74 15.07
N ALA A 91 -1.39 16.13 13.99
CA ALA A 91 -1.91 16.84 12.83
C ALA A 91 -2.60 18.18 13.18
N ARG A 92 -2.16 18.85 14.24
CA ARG A 92 -2.70 20.15 14.66
C ARG A 92 -2.43 21.21 13.60
N GLU A 93 -1.22 21.25 13.07
CA GLU A 93 -0.82 22.18 12.00
C GLU A 93 -1.63 21.97 10.72
N ALA A 94 -2.19 20.77 10.50
CA ALA A 94 -3.10 20.54 9.37
C ALA A 94 -4.42 21.31 9.51
N LEU A 95 -4.90 21.54 10.75
CA LEU A 95 -6.12 22.31 11.01
C LEU A 95 -5.95 23.81 10.78
N ASP A 96 -4.73 24.33 10.91
CA ASP A 96 -4.44 25.76 10.74
C ASP A 96 -4.76 26.26 9.32
N ALA A 97 -4.85 25.35 8.34
CA ALA A 97 -5.30 25.64 6.98
C ALA A 97 -6.79 26.03 6.89
N PHE A 98 -7.61 25.69 7.90
CA PHE A 98 -9.05 25.94 7.93
C PHE A 98 -9.44 27.06 8.90
N ASP A 99 -8.88 27.07 10.11
CA ASP A 99 -9.10 28.12 11.12
C ASP A 99 -8.01 28.05 12.21
N ALA A 100 -7.74 29.18 12.88
CA ALA A 100 -6.77 29.24 13.98
C ALA A 100 -7.25 28.57 15.29
N GLN A 101 -8.56 28.32 15.43
CA GLN A 101 -9.14 27.59 16.55
C GLN A 101 -9.46 26.15 16.13
N PRO A 102 -8.82 25.12 16.71
CA PRO A 102 -8.96 23.74 16.23
C PRO A 102 -10.38 23.19 16.10
N VAL A 103 -11.25 23.54 17.06
CA VAL A 103 -12.65 23.10 17.03
C VAL A 103 -13.42 23.77 15.88
N ALA A 104 -13.13 25.04 15.59
CA ALA A 104 -13.71 25.75 14.46
C ALA A 104 -13.16 25.21 13.14
N ALA A 105 -11.85 24.99 13.07
CA ALA A 105 -11.16 24.41 11.91
C ALA A 105 -11.76 23.05 11.53
N LEU A 106 -11.96 22.17 12.52
CA LEU A 106 -12.54 20.86 12.29
C LEU A 106 -13.97 20.94 11.76
N LYS A 107 -14.76 21.89 12.26
CA LYS A 107 -16.12 22.13 11.77
C LYS A 107 -16.11 22.58 10.30
N VAL A 108 -15.27 23.56 9.96
CA VAL A 108 -15.11 24.06 8.59
C VAL A 108 -14.64 22.94 7.65
N ALA A 109 -13.66 22.14 8.09
CA ALA A 109 -13.17 21.00 7.32
C ALA A 109 -14.27 19.94 7.11
N GLY A 110 -15.04 19.60 8.14
CA GLY A 110 -16.16 18.67 8.01
C GLY A 110 -17.23 19.14 7.02
N GLU A 111 -17.57 20.44 7.04
CA GLU A 111 -18.49 21.06 6.07
C GLU A 111 -17.89 21.04 4.65
N ALA A 112 -16.58 21.27 4.50
CA ALA A 112 -15.89 21.28 3.21
C ALA A 112 -15.77 19.89 2.55
N TRP A 113 -15.80 18.82 3.34
CA TRP A 113 -15.70 17.43 2.89
C TRP A 113 -17.04 16.70 2.83
N GLU A 114 -18.15 17.36 3.18
CA GLU A 114 -19.49 16.76 3.11
C GLU A 114 -19.83 16.35 1.65
N GLY A 115 -20.15 15.08 1.45
CA GLY A 115 -20.50 14.52 0.14
C GLY A 115 -19.33 14.28 -0.81
N ARG A 116 -18.08 14.47 -0.35
CA ARG A 116 -16.85 14.22 -1.13
C ARG A 116 -16.11 13.01 -0.59
N ARG A 117 -15.36 12.32 -1.45
CA ARG A 117 -14.55 11.18 -1.01
C ARG A 117 -13.18 11.65 -0.54
N LEU A 118 -12.83 11.30 0.70
CA LEU A 118 -11.50 11.49 1.28
C LEU A 118 -10.96 10.12 1.71
N VAL A 119 -9.80 9.73 1.17
CA VAL A 119 -9.11 8.49 1.55
C VAL A 119 -7.68 8.83 1.97
N ALA A 120 -7.28 8.40 3.16
CA ALA A 120 -5.90 8.45 3.61
C ALA A 120 -5.27 7.06 3.50
N LEU A 121 -4.20 6.96 2.71
CA LEU A 121 -3.39 5.75 2.57
C LEU A 121 -2.27 5.80 3.60
N VAL A 122 -2.22 4.80 4.48
CA VAL A 122 -1.25 4.70 5.58
C VAL A 122 -0.50 3.37 5.51
N PRO A 123 0.68 3.22 6.15
CA PRO A 123 1.39 1.95 6.14
C PRO A 123 0.52 0.79 6.67
N GLU A 124 0.70 -0.43 6.15
CA GLU A 124 -0.16 -1.62 6.38
C GLU A 124 -0.55 -1.89 7.85
N GLY A 125 0.33 -1.58 8.82
CA GLY A 125 0.08 -1.75 10.25
C GLY A 125 -0.65 -0.60 10.94
N GLN A 126 -1.19 0.36 10.19
CA GLN A 126 -1.80 1.59 10.70
C GLN A 126 -3.32 1.76 10.50
N PRO A 127 -4.01 1.10 9.53
CA PRO A 127 -5.46 1.29 9.33
C PRO A 127 -6.32 1.03 10.57
N GLU A 128 -5.87 0.11 11.43
CA GLU A 128 -6.57 -0.25 12.67
C GLU A 128 -5.90 0.33 13.92
N ARG A 129 -4.83 1.12 13.78
CA ARG A 129 -4.02 1.61 14.90
C ARG A 129 -4.84 2.56 15.78
N PRO A 130 -5.09 2.22 17.05
CA PRO A 130 -5.78 3.12 17.97
C PRO A 130 -4.98 4.39 18.21
N LEU A 131 -5.67 5.48 18.54
CA LEU A 131 -4.98 6.72 18.94
C LEU A 131 -4.18 6.54 20.24
N THR A 132 -4.76 5.83 21.21
CA THR A 132 -4.18 5.64 22.55
C THR A 132 -4.17 4.18 22.99
N GLY A 133 -3.40 3.89 24.05
CA GLY A 133 -3.33 2.58 24.70
C GLY A 133 -2.12 1.73 24.29
N LEU A 134 -2.08 0.47 24.74
CA LEU A 134 -0.91 -0.40 24.63
C LEU A 134 -0.50 -0.72 23.18
N THR A 135 -1.46 -0.70 22.26
CA THR A 135 -1.26 -0.88 20.82
C THR A 135 -1.49 0.41 20.03
N GLY A 136 -1.68 1.54 20.74
CA GLY A 136 -1.92 2.83 20.12
C GLY A 136 -0.64 3.51 19.62
N MET A 137 -0.83 4.62 18.92
CA MET A 137 0.22 5.39 18.24
C MET A 137 1.49 5.61 19.09
N ALA A 138 1.35 6.26 20.25
CA ALA A 138 2.48 6.58 21.11
C ALA A 138 3.25 5.33 21.59
N ALA A 139 2.53 4.23 21.86
CA ALA A 139 3.14 2.98 22.32
C ALA A 139 3.84 2.21 21.20
N THR A 140 3.34 2.25 19.96
CA THR A 140 3.98 1.61 18.81
C THR A 140 5.21 2.39 18.35
N GLU A 141 5.06 3.70 18.14
CA GLU A 141 6.14 4.54 17.63
C GLU A 141 7.25 4.73 18.69
N GLY A 142 6.87 4.85 19.96
CA GLY A 142 7.82 4.91 21.05
C GLY A 142 8.69 3.65 21.14
N ARG A 143 8.13 2.45 20.91
CA ARG A 143 8.91 1.21 20.88
C ARG A 143 9.90 1.17 19.72
N GLU A 144 9.48 1.59 18.53
CA GLU A 144 10.33 1.67 17.34
C GLU A 144 11.48 2.67 17.53
N ARG A 145 11.20 3.80 18.20
CA ARG A 145 12.18 4.86 18.50
C ARG A 145 13.01 4.59 19.77
N GLY A 146 12.73 3.50 20.51
CA GLY A 146 13.41 3.18 21.77
C GLY A 146 13.14 4.17 22.92
N ALA A 147 11.97 4.83 22.91
CA ALA A 147 11.55 5.77 23.94
C ALA A 147 11.31 5.07 25.29
N ASP A 148 11.57 5.77 26.39
CA ASP A 148 11.23 5.26 27.72
C ASP A 148 9.71 5.25 27.95
N LEU A 149 9.28 4.44 28.93
CA LEU A 149 7.86 4.27 29.24
C LEU A 149 7.19 5.57 29.70
N ALA A 150 7.91 6.47 30.37
CA ALA A 150 7.33 7.73 30.86
C ALA A 150 7.02 8.68 29.70
N ALA A 151 7.90 8.76 28.71
CA ALA A 151 7.70 9.52 27.47
C ALA A 151 6.51 8.96 26.67
N VAL A 152 6.41 7.63 26.55
CA VAL A 152 5.28 6.97 25.88
C VAL A 152 3.96 7.30 26.56
N LEU A 153 3.88 7.17 27.89
CA LEU A 153 2.67 7.47 28.66
C LEU A 153 2.28 8.96 28.59
N ALA A 154 3.27 9.86 28.57
CA ALA A 154 3.03 11.29 28.42
C ALA A 154 2.44 11.61 27.03
N ALA A 155 3.02 11.07 25.95
CA ALA A 155 2.53 11.25 24.58
C ALA A 155 1.13 10.64 24.38
N ASP A 156 0.87 9.46 24.94
CA ASP A 156 -0.45 8.82 24.93
C ASP A 156 -1.51 9.70 25.61
N SER A 157 -1.16 10.26 26.77
CA SER A 157 -2.02 11.17 27.52
C SER A 157 -2.30 12.48 26.77
N VAL A 158 -1.31 13.03 26.05
CA VAL A 158 -1.50 14.20 25.17
C VAL A 158 -2.47 13.87 24.04
N SER A 159 -2.34 12.69 23.44
CA SER A 159 -3.20 12.22 22.34
C SER A 159 -4.65 12.08 22.79
N GLY A 160 -4.89 11.48 23.96
CA GLY A 160 -6.22 11.37 24.54
C GLY A 160 -6.84 12.73 24.88
N ARG A 161 -6.07 13.67 25.45
CA ARG A 161 -6.55 15.04 25.70
C ARG A 161 -6.87 15.79 24.43
N TRP A 162 -6.12 15.55 23.36
CA TRP A 162 -6.36 16.19 22.07
C TRP A 162 -7.70 15.76 21.46
N ALA A 163 -7.96 14.46 21.39
CA ALA A 163 -9.27 13.94 20.95
C ALA A 163 -10.42 14.51 21.79
N ALA A 164 -10.26 14.55 23.12
CA ALA A 164 -11.26 15.13 24.01
C ALA A 164 -11.48 16.63 23.79
N HIS A 165 -10.41 17.40 23.51
CA HIS A 165 -10.49 18.82 23.19
C HIS A 165 -11.30 19.09 21.91
N LEU A 166 -11.13 18.23 20.89
CA LEU A 166 -11.89 18.28 19.65
C LEU A 166 -13.32 17.72 19.79
N GLY A 167 -13.67 17.13 20.94
CA GLY A 167 -14.95 16.47 21.15
C GLY A 167 -15.12 15.17 20.35
N LEU A 168 -14.01 14.52 19.99
CA LEU A 168 -13.99 13.31 19.16
C LEU A 168 -13.88 12.04 20.01
N VAL A 169 -14.51 10.97 19.53
CA VAL A 169 -14.33 9.60 20.05
C VAL A 169 -13.46 8.84 19.03
N PRO A 170 -12.19 8.52 19.36
CA PRO A 170 -11.30 7.85 18.42
C PRO A 170 -11.79 6.44 18.05
N GLY A 171 -11.86 6.16 16.75
CA GLY A 171 -12.10 4.81 16.21
C GLY A 171 -10.79 4.07 15.87
N PRO A 172 -10.88 2.84 15.35
CA PRO A 172 -9.73 2.16 14.74
C PRO A 172 -9.14 3.02 13.63
N GLY A 173 -7.81 3.13 13.56
CA GLY A 173 -7.12 3.97 12.58
C GLY A 173 -6.91 5.43 13.01
N ALA A 174 -7.51 5.87 14.12
CA ALA A 174 -7.33 7.23 14.62
C ALA A 174 -5.87 7.58 14.97
N GLY A 175 -5.05 6.57 15.29
CA GLY A 175 -3.62 6.73 15.56
C GLY A 175 -2.71 6.61 14.34
N ALA A 176 -3.27 6.50 13.13
CA ALA A 176 -2.49 6.39 11.91
C ALA A 176 -1.79 7.73 11.58
N ALA A 177 -0.61 7.64 10.96
CA ALA A 177 0.23 8.73 10.51
C ALA A 177 0.33 9.85 11.56
N GLY A 178 0.86 9.52 12.74
CA GLY A 178 1.06 10.49 13.82
C GLY A 178 -0.21 11.13 14.37
N GLY A 179 -1.36 10.47 14.21
CA GLY A 179 -2.67 10.96 14.67
C GLY A 179 -3.48 11.69 13.61
N ALA A 180 -2.96 11.82 12.39
CA ALA A 180 -3.71 12.38 11.25
C ALA A 180 -4.99 11.57 10.97
N GLY A 181 -4.98 10.26 11.21
CA GLY A 181 -6.15 9.40 11.04
C GLY A 181 -7.38 9.87 11.83
N LEU A 182 -7.20 10.43 13.03
CA LEU A 182 -8.28 11.00 13.83
C LEU A 182 -8.99 12.15 13.10
N LEU A 183 -8.22 13.05 12.47
CA LEU A 183 -8.78 14.20 11.77
C LEU A 183 -9.42 13.81 10.44
N ILE A 184 -8.79 12.89 9.69
CA ILE A 184 -9.36 12.34 8.44
C ILE A 184 -10.73 11.73 8.73
N GLN A 185 -10.85 10.90 9.78
CA GLN A 185 -12.11 10.29 10.18
C GLN A 185 -13.16 11.31 10.61
N ALA A 186 -12.74 12.36 11.32
CA ALA A 186 -13.64 13.42 11.75
C ALA A 186 -14.16 14.28 10.58
N MET A 187 -13.44 14.31 9.45
CA MET A 187 -13.90 14.89 8.18
C MET A 187 -14.75 13.91 7.34
N GLY A 188 -15.06 12.71 7.86
CA GLY A 188 -15.80 11.66 7.14
C GLY A 188 -14.93 10.83 6.18
N GLY A 189 -13.62 11.00 6.21
CA GLY A 189 -12.67 10.25 5.40
C GLY A 189 -12.40 8.84 5.92
N VAL A 190 -11.84 8.01 5.05
CA VAL A 190 -11.47 6.62 5.34
C VAL A 190 -9.96 6.52 5.48
N VAL A 191 -9.49 5.77 6.47
CA VAL A 191 -8.08 5.41 6.65
C VAL A 191 -7.91 3.96 6.24
N THR A 192 -7.04 3.69 5.28
CA THR A 192 -6.79 2.32 4.77
C THR A 192 -5.33 2.18 4.31
N ASP A 193 -4.89 0.95 4.03
CA ASP A 193 -3.57 0.73 3.42
C ASP A 193 -3.64 0.78 1.87
N PRO A 194 -2.53 1.13 1.21
CA PRO A 194 -2.42 1.18 -0.25
C PRO A 194 -2.95 -0.06 -0.98
N LEU A 195 -2.62 -1.26 -0.50
CA LEU A 195 -2.97 -2.48 -1.22
C LEU A 195 -4.45 -2.80 -1.11
N THR A 196 -5.06 -2.55 0.05
CA THR A 196 -6.51 -2.69 0.24
C THR A 196 -7.27 -1.68 -0.63
N PHE A 197 -6.83 -0.42 -0.65
CA PHE A 197 -7.41 0.59 -1.53
C PHE A 197 -7.35 0.19 -3.01
N LEU A 198 -6.19 -0.28 -3.48
CA LEU A 198 -6.00 -0.68 -4.88
C LEU A 198 -6.80 -1.93 -5.22
N GLU A 199 -6.81 -2.94 -4.34
CA GLU A 199 -7.57 -4.16 -4.49
C GLU A 199 -9.07 -3.88 -4.72
N GLU A 200 -9.66 -3.06 -3.85
CA GLU A 200 -11.06 -2.65 -3.93
C GLU A 200 -11.32 -1.84 -5.21
N SER A 201 -10.45 -0.87 -5.50
CA SER A 201 -10.61 0.04 -6.64
C SER A 201 -10.51 -0.67 -7.98
N TYR A 202 -9.66 -1.70 -8.11
CA TYR A 202 -9.58 -2.53 -9.32
C TYR A 202 -10.62 -3.64 -9.38
N GLY A 203 -11.39 -3.90 -8.31
CA GLY A 203 -12.23 -5.09 -8.20
C GLY A 203 -11.40 -6.37 -8.33
N LEU A 204 -10.21 -6.40 -7.73
CA LEU A 204 -9.18 -7.40 -7.98
C LEU A 204 -9.64 -8.82 -7.63
N ALA A 205 -10.44 -8.99 -6.58
CA ALA A 205 -11.03 -10.28 -6.21
C ALA A 205 -11.85 -10.90 -7.36
N GLY A 206 -12.67 -10.09 -8.05
CA GLY A 206 -13.47 -10.56 -9.19
C GLY A 206 -12.62 -10.87 -10.42
N THR A 207 -11.54 -10.12 -10.63
CA THR A 207 -10.57 -10.35 -11.71
C THR A 207 -9.78 -11.64 -11.48
N LEU A 208 -9.25 -11.85 -10.26
CA LEU A 208 -8.55 -13.07 -9.87
C LEU A 208 -9.46 -14.29 -9.90
N GLY A 209 -10.74 -14.15 -9.52
CA GLY A 209 -11.74 -15.21 -9.65
C GLY A 209 -11.92 -15.72 -11.09
N GLN A 210 -11.51 -14.95 -12.09
CA GLN A 210 -11.53 -15.31 -13.51
C GLN A 210 -10.14 -15.65 -14.06
N ALA A 211 -9.06 -15.57 -13.29
CA ALA A 211 -7.74 -15.94 -13.76
C ALA A 211 -7.61 -17.46 -13.88
N ASP A 212 -6.81 -17.91 -14.85
CA ASP A 212 -6.36 -19.30 -14.91
C ASP A 212 -5.01 -19.45 -14.16
N VAL A 213 -4.17 -18.41 -14.21
CA VAL A 213 -2.91 -18.30 -13.45
C VAL A 213 -2.64 -16.83 -13.09
N VAL A 214 -2.01 -16.62 -11.94
CA VAL A 214 -1.57 -15.31 -11.46
C VAL A 214 -0.05 -15.27 -11.46
N VAL A 215 0.52 -14.20 -12.00
CA VAL A 215 1.97 -13.99 -12.07
C VAL A 215 2.32 -12.75 -11.25
N THR A 216 3.25 -12.92 -10.32
CA THR A 216 3.82 -11.83 -9.53
C THR A 216 5.33 -11.76 -9.75
N GLY A 217 5.94 -10.66 -9.35
CA GLY A 217 7.39 -10.50 -9.40
C GLY A 217 7.89 -9.56 -8.31
N ALA A 218 9.15 -9.77 -7.94
CA ALA A 218 9.90 -8.99 -6.96
C ALA A 218 11.40 -9.27 -7.13
N GLU A 219 12.26 -8.34 -6.73
CA GLU A 219 13.73 -8.52 -6.80
C GLU A 219 14.23 -9.78 -6.08
N SER A 220 13.62 -10.15 -4.95
CA SER A 220 14.07 -11.30 -4.17
C SER A 220 12.92 -11.99 -3.43
N LEU A 221 12.94 -13.32 -3.43
CA LEU A 221 12.22 -14.13 -2.45
C LEU A 221 13.19 -14.57 -1.36
N ASP A 222 12.99 -14.08 -0.15
CA ASP A 222 13.73 -14.47 1.04
C ASP A 222 12.80 -14.88 2.20
N PHE A 223 13.40 -15.38 3.28
CA PHE A 223 12.70 -15.86 4.46
C PHE A 223 12.07 -14.76 5.33
N HIS A 224 12.45 -13.50 5.13
CA HIS A 224 11.99 -12.38 5.95
C HIS A 224 10.74 -11.73 5.35
N ALA A 225 10.72 -11.53 4.04
CA ALA A 225 9.68 -10.80 3.35
C ALA A 225 8.96 -11.60 2.27
N VAL A 226 9.43 -12.78 1.85
CA VAL A 226 8.81 -13.63 0.81
C VAL A 226 8.34 -12.80 -0.40
N GLY A 227 9.18 -11.90 -0.91
CA GLY A 227 8.84 -11.04 -2.04
C GLY A 227 8.17 -9.71 -1.71
N GLY A 228 8.02 -9.37 -0.43
CA GLY A 228 7.48 -8.09 -0.02
C GLY A 228 5.94 -8.04 0.03
N PRO A 229 5.38 -6.87 0.36
CA PRO A 229 3.95 -6.71 0.62
C PRO A 229 3.09 -6.96 -0.62
N VAL A 230 3.56 -6.58 -1.81
CA VAL A 230 2.85 -6.82 -3.09
C VAL A 230 2.69 -8.32 -3.33
N VAL A 231 3.78 -9.10 -3.27
CA VAL A 231 3.74 -10.56 -3.46
C VAL A 231 2.83 -11.21 -2.43
N LYS A 232 2.95 -10.85 -1.15
CA LYS A 232 2.10 -11.39 -0.08
C LYS A 232 0.61 -11.12 -0.34
N ARG A 233 0.26 -9.90 -0.75
CA ARG A 233 -1.13 -9.55 -1.05
C ARG A 233 -1.66 -10.33 -2.25
N VAL A 234 -0.91 -10.37 -3.35
CA VAL A 234 -1.29 -11.12 -4.56
C VAL A 234 -1.52 -12.59 -4.23
N VAL A 235 -0.64 -13.19 -3.43
CA VAL A 235 -0.77 -14.58 -3.01
C VAL A 235 -1.99 -14.81 -2.11
N SER A 236 -2.25 -13.92 -1.16
CA SER A 236 -3.46 -13.98 -0.32
C SER A 236 -4.73 -13.99 -1.17
N LEU A 237 -4.86 -13.01 -2.07
CA LEU A 237 -6.06 -12.85 -2.90
C LEU A 237 -6.24 -13.99 -3.91
N ALA A 238 -5.15 -14.45 -4.51
CA ALA A 238 -5.20 -15.60 -5.40
C ALA A 238 -5.56 -16.88 -4.64
N GLY A 239 -5.06 -17.05 -3.41
CA GLY A 239 -5.42 -18.14 -2.52
C GLY A 239 -6.91 -18.18 -2.20
N GLU A 240 -7.51 -17.03 -1.89
CA GLU A 240 -8.96 -16.89 -1.70
C GLU A 240 -9.75 -17.22 -2.97
N ALA A 241 -9.22 -16.84 -4.14
CA ALA A 241 -9.78 -17.17 -5.45
C ALA A 241 -9.45 -18.59 -5.94
N LEU A 242 -8.71 -19.40 -5.16
CA LEU A 242 -8.22 -20.74 -5.50
C LEU A 242 -7.44 -20.77 -6.83
N ARG A 243 -6.63 -19.74 -7.10
CA ARG A 243 -5.81 -19.61 -8.30
C ARG A 243 -4.34 -19.85 -8.03
N PRO A 244 -3.64 -20.59 -8.91
CA PRO A 244 -2.20 -20.80 -8.76
C PRO A 244 -1.45 -19.48 -8.98
N VAL A 245 -0.45 -19.24 -8.12
CA VAL A 245 0.44 -18.08 -8.23
C VAL A 245 1.84 -18.55 -8.57
N ILE A 246 2.44 -17.91 -9.56
CA ILE A 246 3.85 -18.09 -9.91
C ILE A 246 4.61 -16.79 -9.77
N ALA A 247 5.87 -16.89 -9.35
CA ALA A 247 6.73 -15.73 -9.17
C ALA A 247 7.85 -15.69 -10.21
N VAL A 248 8.04 -14.57 -10.88
CA VAL A 248 9.24 -14.27 -11.69
C VAL A 248 10.08 -13.28 -10.88
N VAL A 249 11.27 -13.67 -10.46
CA VAL A 249 11.98 -12.96 -9.37
C VAL A 249 13.44 -12.77 -9.67
N GLY A 250 14.08 -11.72 -9.18
CA GLY A 250 15.51 -11.49 -9.42
C GLY A 250 16.33 -12.66 -8.90
N ARG A 251 16.11 -13.01 -7.62
CA ARG A 251 16.70 -14.19 -6.96
C ARG A 251 15.66 -14.93 -6.11
N ASN A 252 15.88 -16.23 -5.91
CA ASN A 252 15.08 -17.06 -5.02
C ASN A 252 15.97 -17.77 -4.01
N PHE A 253 15.78 -17.46 -2.73
CA PHE A 253 16.43 -18.11 -1.60
C PHE A 253 15.50 -19.12 -0.88
N VAL A 254 14.25 -19.22 -1.32
CA VAL A 254 13.20 -20.02 -0.68
C VAL A 254 13.10 -21.39 -1.36
N SER A 255 13.03 -22.46 -0.57
CA SER A 255 12.89 -23.81 -1.10
C SER A 255 11.50 -24.04 -1.72
N ALA A 256 11.38 -25.00 -2.65
CA ALA A 256 10.09 -25.34 -3.25
C ALA A 256 9.01 -25.74 -2.23
N ARG A 257 9.41 -26.31 -1.08
CA ARG A 257 8.49 -26.64 0.03
C ARG A 257 7.94 -25.36 0.68
N GLU A 258 8.81 -24.39 0.91
CA GLU A 258 8.44 -23.13 1.56
C GLU A 258 7.65 -22.21 0.64
N LEU A 259 7.94 -22.21 -0.66
CA LEU A 259 7.11 -21.53 -1.66
C LEU A 259 5.66 -22.01 -1.58
N ARG A 260 5.43 -23.32 -1.57
CA ARG A 260 4.09 -23.89 -1.45
C ARG A 260 3.41 -23.55 -0.13
N LEU A 261 4.15 -23.53 0.97
CA LEU A 261 3.62 -23.08 2.28
C LEU A 261 3.26 -21.60 2.27
N ALA A 262 3.96 -20.80 1.48
CA ALA A 262 3.68 -19.38 1.29
C ALA A 262 2.56 -19.12 0.27
N GLY A 263 2.04 -20.13 -0.44
CA GLY A 263 0.99 -20.01 -1.47
C GLY A 263 1.51 -19.79 -2.89
N LEU A 264 2.81 -19.95 -3.13
CA LEU A 264 3.44 -19.90 -4.45
C LEU A 264 3.63 -21.31 -5.01
N GLU A 265 3.14 -21.55 -6.22
CA GLU A 265 3.26 -22.84 -6.91
C GLU A 265 4.70 -23.05 -7.41
N SER A 266 5.31 -22.00 -7.95
CA SER A 266 6.69 -22.01 -8.42
C SER A 266 7.30 -20.61 -8.46
N ALA A 267 8.63 -20.54 -8.38
CA ALA A 267 9.40 -19.33 -8.55
C ALA A 267 10.47 -19.54 -9.63
N TYR A 268 10.62 -18.54 -10.50
CA TYR A 268 11.53 -18.54 -11.64
C TYR A 268 12.54 -17.41 -11.47
N PRO A 269 13.74 -17.70 -10.93
CA PRO A 269 14.74 -16.67 -10.70
C PRO A 269 15.44 -16.24 -11.99
N LEU A 270 15.72 -14.94 -12.13
CA LEU A 270 16.50 -14.35 -13.22
C LEU A 270 17.98 -14.70 -13.12
N LEU A 271 18.48 -14.73 -11.88
CA LEU A 271 19.87 -14.97 -11.53
C LEU A 271 19.99 -16.21 -10.62
N PRO A 272 21.15 -16.87 -10.59
CA PRO A 272 21.41 -17.93 -9.62
C PRO A 272 21.34 -17.41 -8.18
N GLY A 273 21.25 -18.31 -7.18
CA GLY A 273 21.00 -17.91 -5.79
C GLY A 273 22.06 -16.99 -5.17
N ALA A 274 23.36 -17.29 -5.34
CA ALA A 274 24.42 -16.48 -4.75
C ALA A 274 24.93 -15.42 -5.74
N GLY A 275 25.04 -14.17 -5.29
CA GLY A 275 25.62 -13.05 -6.04
C GLY A 275 24.96 -11.71 -5.71
N ASP A 276 25.67 -10.63 -6.05
CA ASP A 276 25.20 -9.24 -5.87
C ASP A 276 24.96 -8.54 -7.21
N GLU A 277 25.15 -9.22 -8.34
CA GLU A 277 24.85 -8.60 -9.63
C GLU A 277 23.35 -8.27 -9.73
N PRO A 278 22.99 -7.07 -10.22
CA PRO A 278 21.60 -6.70 -10.45
C PRO A 278 21.03 -7.49 -11.62
N SER A 279 19.75 -7.85 -11.52
CA SER A 279 19.04 -8.45 -12.64
C SER A 279 18.72 -7.41 -13.72
N THR A 280 18.61 -7.82 -14.98
CA THR A 280 18.39 -6.91 -16.12
C THR A 280 17.06 -7.17 -16.84
N PRO A 281 16.49 -6.16 -17.53
CA PRO A 281 15.25 -6.33 -18.29
C PRO A 281 15.34 -7.45 -19.34
N GLU A 282 16.51 -7.68 -19.94
CA GLU A 282 16.73 -8.76 -20.91
C GLU A 282 16.62 -10.14 -20.25
N GLN A 283 17.17 -10.30 -19.05
CA GLN A 283 17.02 -11.53 -18.27
C GLN A 283 15.55 -11.75 -17.89
N LEU A 284 14.85 -10.67 -17.50
CA LEU A 284 13.41 -10.73 -17.24
C LEU A 284 12.63 -11.19 -18.47
N ALA A 285 12.94 -10.67 -19.65
CA ALA A 285 12.28 -11.08 -20.89
C ALA A 285 12.55 -12.56 -21.22
N GLU A 286 13.78 -13.02 -21.06
CA GLU A 286 14.14 -14.43 -21.29
C GLU A 286 13.39 -15.37 -20.35
N VAL A 287 13.34 -15.06 -19.05
CA VAL A 287 12.64 -15.89 -18.07
C VAL A 287 11.13 -15.80 -18.27
N ALA A 288 10.56 -14.62 -18.49
CA ALA A 288 9.13 -14.45 -18.76
C ALA A 288 8.69 -15.29 -19.99
N ALA A 289 9.48 -15.31 -21.06
CA ALA A 289 9.21 -16.14 -22.24
C ALA A 289 9.23 -17.64 -21.93
N LYS A 290 10.18 -18.11 -21.09
CA LYS A 290 10.23 -19.52 -20.63
C LYS A 290 9.03 -19.86 -19.75
N VAL A 291 8.64 -18.95 -18.86
CA VAL A 291 7.49 -19.13 -17.96
C VAL A 291 6.21 -19.19 -18.77
N ALA A 292 5.97 -18.25 -19.68
CA ALA A 292 4.82 -18.27 -20.59
C ALA A 292 4.77 -19.53 -21.46
N ALA A 293 5.93 -20.07 -21.88
CA ALA A 293 6.00 -21.34 -22.58
C ALA A 293 5.56 -22.53 -21.72
N THR A 294 5.94 -22.52 -20.44
CA THR A 294 5.65 -23.59 -19.48
C THR A 294 4.20 -23.56 -19.04
N TRP A 295 3.64 -22.36 -18.86
CA TRP A 295 2.28 -22.09 -18.41
C TRP A 295 1.38 -21.74 -19.59
N SER A 296 1.33 -22.60 -20.61
CA SER A 296 0.38 -22.45 -21.71
C SER A 296 -0.31 -23.78 -22.02
N TRP A 297 -1.62 -23.72 -22.26
CA TRP A 297 -2.48 -24.84 -22.65
C TRP A 297 -3.71 -24.37 -23.41
#